data_AF-A0A9D8MUB4-F1
#
_entry.id   AF-A0A9D8MUB4-F1
#
_cell.length_a   1.000
_cell.length_b   1.000
_cell.length_c   1.000
_cell.angle_alpha   90.00
_cell.angle_beta   90.00
_cell.angle_gamma   90.00
#
_symmetry.space_group_name_H-M   'P 1'
#
loop_
_entity.id
_entity.type
_entity.pdbx_description
1 polymer ?
#
loop_
_entity_poly.entity_id
_entity_poly.type
_entity_poly.pdbx_seq_one_letter_code
_entity_poly.pdbx_strand_id
1 'polypeptide(L)'
;VLNIVDGIVVIGGGLSYNTKWILPGMMEEFNRPVGTFSGNLLPTLQSEVYNFEDPEQRAAFLEDKDVYVDVPHTNKKVLYCAQRKVAVTISELGASKAINLGAYNFALNQLGK
;
A
#
# COMPACT_ATOMS: atom_id res chain seq x y z
N VAL A 1 8.16 4.99 -6.34
CA VAL A 1 6.90 5.67 -5.95
C VAL A 1 6.42 5.22 -4.58
N LEU A 2 6.27 3.91 -4.32
CA LEU A 2 5.85 3.42 -2.99
C LEU A 2 6.73 3.93 -1.84
N ASN A 3 8.07 3.87 -1.98
CA ASN A 3 9.00 4.38 -0.97
C ASN A 3 8.89 5.90 -0.65
N ILE A 4 8.17 6.67 -1.46
CA ILE A 4 8.01 8.12 -1.26
C ILE A 4 6.61 8.46 -0.78
N VAL A 5 5.59 7.88 -1.41
CA VAL A 5 4.18 8.21 -1.12
C VAL A 5 3.68 7.45 0.12
N ASP A 6 4.21 6.25 0.39
CA ASP A 6 3.81 5.39 1.52
C ASP A 6 2.29 5.28 1.69
N GLY A 7 1.61 4.97 0.58
CA GLY A 7 0.15 4.90 0.51
C GLY A 7 -0.34 3.70 -0.29
N ILE A 8 -1.65 3.48 -0.23
CA ILE A 8 -2.31 2.38 -0.95
C ILE A 8 -2.17 2.57 -2.46
N VAL A 9 -1.82 1.48 -3.15
CA VAL A 9 -1.66 1.46 -4.59
C VAL A 9 -2.90 0.83 -5.23
N VAL A 10 -3.54 1.58 -6.12
CA VAL A 10 -4.67 1.10 -6.91
C VAL A 10 -4.25 0.96 -8.37
N ILE A 11 -4.37 -0.24 -8.93
CA ILE A 11 -4.04 -0.53 -10.33
C ILE A 11 -5.33 -0.58 -11.14
N GLY A 12 -5.37 0.16 -12.26
CA GLY A 12 -6.50 0.15 -13.19
C GLY A 12 -6.06 0.12 -14.65
N GLY A 13 -7.03 0.19 -15.55
CA GLY A 13 -6.80 0.24 -17.00
C GLY A 13 -6.72 -1.16 -17.63
N GLY A 14 -6.31 -1.26 -18.90
CA GLY A 14 -6.31 -2.55 -19.61
C GLY A 14 -5.44 -3.64 -18.97
N LEU A 15 -4.40 -3.25 -18.24
CA LEU A 15 -3.53 -4.16 -17.49
C LEU A 15 -4.23 -4.83 -16.30
N SER A 16 -5.29 -4.22 -15.76
CA SER A 16 -6.02 -4.79 -14.63
C SER A 16 -6.87 -6.02 -15.00
N TYR A 17 -7.00 -6.36 -16.28
CA TYR A 17 -7.73 -7.56 -16.71
C TYR A 17 -6.93 -8.85 -16.53
N ASN A 18 -5.60 -8.78 -16.60
CA ASN A 18 -4.68 -9.94 -16.50
C ASN A 18 -3.95 -9.98 -15.15
N THR A 19 -4.58 -9.50 -14.09
CA THR A 19 -3.99 -9.35 -12.74
C THR A 19 -3.48 -10.65 -12.15
N LYS A 20 -4.14 -11.77 -12.47
CA LYS A 20 -3.68 -13.12 -12.09
C LYS A 20 -2.23 -13.39 -12.49
N TRP A 21 -1.76 -12.81 -13.60
CA TRP A 21 -0.40 -13.04 -14.12
C TRP A 21 0.59 -11.95 -13.68
N ILE A 22 0.11 -10.71 -13.53
CA ILE A 22 0.97 -9.56 -13.23
C ILE A 22 1.20 -9.40 -11.73
N LEU A 23 0.17 -9.59 -10.90
CA LEU A 23 0.27 -9.38 -9.45
C LEU A 23 1.33 -10.26 -8.80
N PRO A 24 1.42 -11.58 -9.07
CA PRO A 24 2.42 -12.43 -8.40
C PRO A 24 3.85 -11.96 -8.65
N GLY A 25 4.22 -11.69 -9.91
CA GLY A 25 5.56 -11.23 -10.25
C GLY A 25 5.89 -9.84 -9.70
N MET A 26 4.89 -8.95 -9.64
CA MET A 26 5.07 -7.63 -9.02
C MET A 26 5.25 -7.75 -7.49
N MET A 27 4.48 -8.61 -6.83
CA MET A 27 4.61 -8.88 -5.39
C MET A 27 5.96 -9.54 -5.07
N GLU A 28 6.47 -10.40 -5.94
CA GLU A 28 7.81 -10.96 -5.84
C GLU A 28 8.88 -9.86 -5.89
N GLU A 29 8.79 -8.94 -6.85
CA GLU A 29 9.73 -7.81 -6.94
C GLU A 29 9.69 -6.87 -5.74
N PHE A 30 8.51 -6.66 -5.13
CA PHE A 30 8.39 -5.87 -3.90
C PHE A 30 9.05 -6.53 -2.69
N ASN A 31 8.98 -7.86 -2.61
CA ASN A 31 9.57 -8.63 -1.52
C ASN A 31 11.03 -9.06 -1.79
N ARG A 32 11.52 -8.89 -3.02
CA ARG A 32 12.88 -9.25 -3.39
C ARG A 32 13.88 -8.39 -2.62
N PRO A 33 14.89 -8.96 -1.95
CA PRO A 33 15.96 -8.19 -1.33
C PRO A 33 16.91 -7.62 -2.40
N VAL A 34 17.44 -6.42 -2.13
CA VAL A 34 18.44 -5.75 -2.98
C VAL A 34 19.81 -5.83 -2.30
N GLY A 35 20.82 -6.22 -3.07
CA GLY A 35 22.21 -6.26 -2.62
C GLY A 35 22.84 -4.87 -2.59
N THR A 36 23.59 -4.59 -1.53
CA THR A 36 24.43 -3.39 -1.43
C THR A 36 25.84 -3.67 -1.95
N PHE A 37 26.61 -2.62 -2.23
CA PHE A 37 28.02 -2.74 -2.62
C PHE A 37 28.89 -3.46 -1.58
N SER A 38 28.45 -3.48 -0.31
CA SER A 38 29.12 -4.19 0.78
C SER A 38 28.78 -5.68 0.85
N GLY A 39 27.90 -6.18 -0.04
CA GLY A 39 27.42 -7.56 -0.05
C GLY A 39 26.24 -7.83 0.90
N ASN A 40 25.74 -6.82 1.62
CA ASN A 40 24.58 -6.96 2.49
C ASN A 40 23.29 -6.96 1.68
N LEU A 41 22.29 -7.72 2.14
CA LEU A 41 20.94 -7.69 1.58
C LEU A 41 20.06 -6.75 2.39
N LEU A 42 19.33 -5.87 1.70
CA LEU A 42 18.33 -4.99 2.29
C LEU A 42 16.96 -5.23 1.65
N PRO A 43 15.86 -5.07 2.41
CA PRO A 43 14.53 -5.04 1.82
C PRO A 43 14.43 -3.94 0.75
N THR A 44 13.79 -4.24 -0.39
CA THR A 44 13.52 -3.23 -1.43
C THR A 44 12.59 -2.12 -0.95
N LEU A 45 11.64 -2.47 -0.09
CA LEU A 45 10.68 -1.58 0.53
C LEU A 45 10.82 -1.64 2.04
N GLN A 46 10.66 -0.49 2.72
CA GLN A 46 10.61 -0.44 4.18
C GLN A 46 9.25 -0.91 4.74
N SER A 47 8.21 -0.87 3.91
CA SER A 47 6.85 -1.28 4.25
C SER A 47 6.58 -2.68 3.69
N GLU A 48 5.82 -3.47 4.44
CA GLU A 48 5.32 -4.77 3.98
C GLU A 48 4.16 -4.57 3.00
N VAL A 49 4.23 -5.24 1.85
CA VAL A 49 3.22 -5.09 0.79
C VAL A 49 2.25 -6.26 0.82
N TYR A 50 0.96 -5.95 0.82
CA TYR A 50 -0.14 -6.92 0.86
C TYR A 50 -0.96 -6.84 -0.42
N ASN A 51 -1.23 -7.99 -1.04
CA ASN A 51 -2.18 -8.10 -2.13
C ASN A 51 -3.61 -8.12 -1.57
N PHE A 52 -4.38 -7.06 -1.80
CA PHE A 52 -5.73 -6.94 -1.25
C PHE A 52 -6.77 -7.80 -1.97
N GLU A 53 -6.43 -8.33 -3.15
CA GLU A 53 -7.26 -9.27 -3.90
C GLU A 53 -7.22 -10.69 -3.32
N ASP A 54 -6.20 -11.00 -2.52
CA ASP A 54 -6.05 -12.26 -1.81
C ASP A 54 -6.73 -12.15 -0.42
N PRO A 55 -7.76 -12.95 -0.12
CA PRO A 55 -8.47 -12.88 1.16
C PRO A 55 -7.57 -13.06 2.39
N GLU A 56 -6.55 -13.90 2.32
CA GLU A 56 -5.65 -14.17 3.45
C GLU A 56 -4.75 -12.95 3.71
N GLN A 57 -4.17 -12.40 2.65
CA GLN A 57 -3.35 -11.18 2.74
C GLN A 57 -4.18 -9.96 3.13
N ARG A 58 -5.42 -9.88 2.65
CA ARG A 58 -6.37 -8.83 3.05
C ARG A 58 -6.67 -8.91 4.55
N ALA A 59 -6.91 -10.10 5.09
CA ALA A 59 -7.12 -10.28 6.51
C ALA A 59 -5.87 -9.89 7.32
N ALA A 60 -4.68 -10.33 6.89
CA ALA A 60 -3.41 -9.97 7.54
C ALA A 60 -3.09 -8.47 7.48
N PHE A 61 -3.49 -7.79 6.39
CA PHE A 61 -3.37 -6.33 6.28
C PHE A 61 -4.24 -5.62 7.31
N LEU A 62 -5.50 -6.04 7.45
CA LEU A 62 -6.50 -5.45 8.36
C LEU A 62 -6.28 -5.80 9.84
N GLU A 63 -5.45 -6.77 10.16
CA GLU A 63 -5.12 -7.12 11.54
C GLU A 63 -4.24 -6.04 12.20
N ASP A 64 -4.72 -5.44 13.29
CA ASP A 64 -3.93 -4.49 14.08
C ASP A 64 -2.83 -5.22 14.85
N LYS A 65 -1.58 -4.87 14.58
CA LYS A 65 -0.40 -5.35 15.34
C LYS A 65 0.19 -4.24 16.22
N ASP A 66 -0.66 -3.30 16.60
CA ASP A 66 -0.26 -2.17 17.40
C ASP A 66 0.05 -2.60 18.83
N VAL A 67 1.12 -2.04 19.38
CA VAL A 67 1.60 -2.37 20.72
C VAL A 67 1.56 -1.12 21.59
N TYR A 68 1.19 -1.28 22.86
CA TYR A 68 1.29 -0.19 23.81
C TYR A 68 2.73 -0.08 24.31
N VAL A 69 3.31 1.11 24.16
CA VAL A 69 4.66 1.43 24.61
C VAL A 69 4.60 2.42 25.76
N ASP A 70 5.43 2.21 26.79
CA ASP A 70 5.56 3.11 27.93
C ASP A 70 6.33 4.37 27.54
N VAL A 71 5.80 5.55 27.89
CA VAL A 71 6.46 6.83 27.66
C VAL A 71 7.48 7.07 28.77
N PRO A 72 8.78 7.23 28.47
CA PRO A 72 9.83 7.41 29.47
C PRO A 72 9.52 8.52 30.47
N HIS A 73 9.81 8.27 31.75
CA HIS A 73 9.61 9.19 32.87
C HIS A 73 8.14 9.56 33.14
N THR A 74 7.18 8.79 32.63
CA THR A 74 5.74 8.97 32.91
C THR A 74 5.05 7.63 33.15
N ASN A 75 3.81 7.67 33.66
CA ASN A 75 2.93 6.50 33.76
C ASN A 75 1.97 6.37 32.55
N LYS A 76 2.28 7.02 31.42
CA LYS A 76 1.43 7.01 30.23
C LYS A 76 1.87 5.92 29.28
N LYS A 77 0.90 5.23 28.69
CA LYS A 77 1.10 4.31 27.56
C LYS A 77 0.53 4.93 26.30
N VAL A 78 1.25 4.77 25.19
CA VAL A 78 0.80 5.21 23.87
C VAL A 78 0.73 4.02 22.94
N LEU A 79 -0.28 4.01 22.08
CA LEU A 79 -0.40 3.03 21.01
C LEU A 79 0.68 3.31 19.97
N TYR A 80 1.48 2.31 19.64
CA TYR A 80 2.53 2.37 18.65
C TYR A 80 2.24 1.37 17.53
N CYS A 81 2.10 1.89 16.31
CA CYS A 81 2.01 1.06 15.12
C CYS A 81 3.41 0.56 14.74
N ALA A 82 3.70 -0.69 15.11
CA ALA A 82 5.03 -1.29 14.93
C ALA A 82 5.31 -1.73 13.49
N GLN A 83 4.29 -1.78 12.64
CA GLN A 83 4.38 -2.33 11.30
C GLN A 83 3.92 -1.31 10.26
N ARG A 84 4.77 -1.02 9.28
CA ARG A 84 4.37 -0.24 8.11
C ARG A 84 3.82 -1.18 7.05
N LYS A 85 2.55 -1.01 6.69
CA LYS A 85 1.86 -1.85 5.71
C LYS A 85 1.39 -1.01 4.53
N VAL A 86 1.53 -1.54 3.33
CA VAL A 86 0.98 -0.96 2.10
C VAL A 86 0.13 -2.02 1.42
N ALA A 87 -1.06 -1.63 0.97
CA ALA A 87 -1.93 -2.51 0.17
C ALA A 87 -1.80 -2.19 -1.32
N VAL A 88 -1.84 -3.24 -2.14
CA VAL A 88 -2.03 -3.15 -3.59
C VAL A 88 -3.36 -3.78 -3.94
N THR A 89 -4.20 -3.05 -4.67
CA THR A 89 -5.54 -3.51 -5.06
C THR A 89 -5.85 -3.11 -6.49
N ILE A 90 -6.88 -3.74 -7.06
CA ILE A 90 -7.35 -3.48 -8.41
C ILE A 90 -8.59 -2.59 -8.38
N SER A 91 -8.66 -1.66 -9.33
CA SER A 91 -9.81 -0.78 -9.45
C SER A 91 -11.07 -1.55 -9.86
N GLU A 92 -12.03 -1.68 -8.94
CA GLU A 92 -13.35 -2.25 -9.23
C GLU A 92 -14.19 -1.36 -10.17
N LEU A 93 -14.02 -0.04 -10.08
CA LEU A 93 -14.76 0.92 -10.92
C LEU A 93 -14.29 0.92 -12.37
N GLY A 94 -13.05 0.48 -12.63
CA GLY A 94 -12.37 0.62 -13.91
C GLY A 94 -11.85 2.04 -14.15
N ALA A 95 -10.79 2.15 -14.96
CA ALA A 95 -10.08 3.41 -15.18
C ALA A 95 -10.97 4.50 -15.79
N SER A 96 -11.74 4.19 -16.84
CA SER A 96 -12.57 5.19 -17.53
C SER A 96 -13.60 5.84 -16.60
N LYS A 97 -14.28 5.02 -15.77
CA LYS A 97 -15.27 5.52 -14.82
C LYS A 97 -14.61 6.33 -13.71
N ALA A 98 -13.47 5.85 -13.17
CA ALA A 98 -12.72 6.55 -12.14
C ALA A 98 -12.20 7.93 -12.63
N ILE A 99 -11.72 8.02 -13.88
CA ILE A 99 -11.28 9.27 -14.49
C ILE A 99 -12.44 10.26 -14.60
N ASN A 100 -13.59 9.82 -15.12
CA ASN A 100 -14.76 10.69 -15.28
C ASN A 100 -15.28 11.21 -13.94
N LEU A 101 -15.39 10.34 -12.93
CA LEU A 101 -15.81 10.73 -11.58
C LEU A 101 -14.78 11.66 -10.92
N GLY A 102 -13.50 11.41 -11.12
CA GLY A 102 -12.42 12.26 -10.63
C GLY A 102 -12.47 13.66 -11.24
N ALA A 103 -12.64 13.76 -12.56
CA ALA A 103 -12.77 15.04 -13.25
C ALA A 103 -14.02 15.82 -12.80
N TYR A 104 -15.15 15.13 -12.67
CA TYR A 104 -16.39 15.73 -12.17
C TYR A 104 -16.25 16.26 -10.75
N ASN A 105 -15.76 15.45 -9.82
CA ASN A 105 -15.55 15.86 -8.43
C ASN A 105 -14.51 16.98 -8.30
N PHE A 106 -13.44 16.92 -9.11
CA PHE A 106 -12.46 17.99 -9.15
C PHE A 106 -13.10 19.32 -9.61
N ALA A 107 -13.88 19.30 -10.69
CA ALA A 107 -14.57 20.49 -11.18
C ALA A 107 -15.51 21.08 -10.12
N LEU A 108 -16.32 20.25 -9.46
CA LEU A 108 -17.18 20.70 -8.36
C LEU A 108 -16.40 21.38 -7.22
N ASN A 109 -15.25 20.81 -6.84
CA ASN A 109 -14.40 21.37 -5.77
C ASN A 109 -13.67 22.66 -6.15
N GLN A 110 -13.66 23.04 -7.44
CA GLN A 110 -13.11 24.31 -7.92
C GLN A 110 -14.19 25.38 -8.09
N LEU A 111 -15.47 25.03 -8.08
CA LEU A 111 -16.55 26.01 -8.12
C LEU A 111 -16.61 26.75 -6.78
N GLY A 112 -16.13 27.99 -6.76
CA GLY A 112 -16.12 28.84 -5.57
C GLY A 112 -14.75 28.99 -4.89
N LYS A 113 -13.69 28.49 -5.51
CA LYS A 113 -12.34 29.05 -5.34
C LYS A 113 -12.14 30.21 -6.30
#